data_AF-A0A429B0T6-F1
#
_entry.id   AF-A0A429B0T6-F1
#
_cell.length_a   1.000
_cell.length_b   1.000
_cell.length_c   1.000
_cell.angle_alpha   90.00
_cell.angle_beta   90.00
_cell.angle_gamma   90.00
#
_symmetry.space_group_name_H-M   'P 1'
#
loop_
_entity.id
_entity.type
_entity.pdbx_description
1 polymer ?
#
loop_
_entity_poly.entity_id
_entity_poly.type
_entity_poly.pdbx_seq_one_letter_code
_entity_poly.pdbx_strand_id
1 'polypeptide(L)'
;MVAIAVILVVVIVVVNNDTDHPPADDVKVTSCTVNSATQQATARVEIHNHSSKASTYAITIEFVTANGTRVSEGGTLSSTVAPGQTVRTEVGGADRVTQKVTCKVTDVTRVAS
;
A
#
# COMPACT_ATOMS: atom_id res chain seq x y z
N MET A 1 -28.45 25.11 -45.24
CA MET A 1 -27.20 24.51 -44.73
C MET A 1 -26.59 25.51 -43.75
N VAL A 2 -26.71 25.25 -42.45
CA VAL A 2 -26.06 26.05 -41.41
C VAL A 2 -25.14 25.08 -40.68
N ALA A 3 -23.84 25.22 -40.86
CA ALA A 3 -22.84 24.42 -40.16
C ALA A 3 -22.62 25.05 -38.78
N ILE A 4 -23.17 24.44 -37.74
CA ILE A 4 -22.90 24.82 -36.35
C ILE A 4 -21.52 24.28 -36.00
N ALA A 5 -20.52 25.17 -35.92
CA ALA A 5 -19.20 24.84 -35.41
C ALA A 5 -19.27 24.74 -33.88
N VAL A 6 -19.33 23.52 -33.35
CA VAL A 6 -19.22 23.28 -31.90
C VAL A 6 -17.76 23.44 -31.52
N ILE A 7 -17.41 24.61 -30.98
CA ILE A 7 -16.08 24.86 -30.41
C ILE A 7 -16.02 24.09 -29.09
N LEU A 8 -15.35 22.95 -29.12
CA LEU A 8 -15.06 22.15 -27.93
C LEU A 8 -13.98 22.89 -27.14
N VAL A 9 -14.36 23.63 -26.09
CA VAL A 9 -13.41 24.21 -25.14
C VAL A 9 -12.87 23.07 -24.30
N VAL A 10 -11.76 22.47 -24.74
CA VAL A 10 -10.99 21.52 -23.94
C VAL A 10 -10.32 22.33 -22.84
N VAL A 11 -10.91 22.31 -21.65
CA VAL A 11 -10.22 22.75 -20.44
C VAL A 11 -9.09 21.75 -20.22
N ILE A 12 -7.89 22.11 -20.67
CA ILE A 12 -6.68 21.38 -20.33
C ILE A 12 -6.47 21.61 -18.84
N VAL A 13 -6.87 20.65 -18.01
CA VAL A 13 -6.34 20.55 -16.67
C VAL A 13 -4.86 20.26 -16.86
N VAL A 14 -4.02 21.28 -16.69
CA VAL A 14 -2.57 21.10 -16.62
C VAL A 14 -2.32 20.34 -15.32
N VAL A 15 -2.29 19.01 -15.42
CA VAL A 15 -1.73 18.17 -14.36
C VAL A 15 -0.23 18.41 -14.44
N ASN A 16 0.31 19.17 -13.50
CA ASN A 16 1.75 19.31 -13.35
C ASN A 16 2.32 17.90 -13.13
N ASN A 17 2.97 17.36 -14.16
CA ASN A 17 3.62 16.05 -14.14
C ASN A 17 4.96 16.16 -13.38
N ASP A 18 4.90 16.50 -12.08
CA ASP A 18 5.93 15.99 -11.17
C ASP A 18 5.60 14.50 -11.02
N THR A 19 6.48 13.65 -11.51
CA THR A 19 6.39 12.19 -11.43
C THR A 19 6.47 11.75 -9.96
N ASP A 20 5.39 11.95 -9.21
CA ASP A 20 5.29 11.54 -7.82
C ASP A 20 5.17 10.01 -7.77
N HIS A 21 6.20 9.34 -7.27
CA HIS A 21 6.19 7.90 -7.01
C HIS A 21 5.07 7.60 -5.99
N PRO A 22 3.99 6.87 -6.38
CA PRO A 22 2.87 6.60 -5.49
C PRO A 22 3.34 5.85 -4.24
N PRO A 23 2.79 6.15 -3.05
CA PRO A 23 3.17 5.46 -1.81
C PRO A 23 3.05 3.94 -1.88
N ALA A 24 2.06 3.43 -2.63
CA ALA A 24 1.85 2.00 -2.79
C ALA A 24 3.05 1.29 -3.46
N ASP A 25 3.75 1.97 -4.36
CA ASP A 25 4.89 1.41 -5.08
C ASP A 25 6.15 1.34 -4.19
N ASP A 26 6.17 2.04 -3.04
CA ASP A 26 7.24 1.97 -2.04
C ASP A 26 7.18 0.67 -1.22
N VAL A 27 6.06 -0.06 -1.26
CA VAL A 27 5.74 -1.14 -0.32
C VAL A 27 5.71 -2.49 -1.00
N LYS A 28 6.46 -3.44 -0.47
CA LYS A 28 6.52 -4.82 -0.97
C LYS A 28 6.30 -5.83 0.15
N VAL A 29 5.33 -6.74 -0.05
CA VAL A 29 5.19 -7.92 0.81
C VAL A 29 6.24 -8.95 0.40
N THR A 30 7.11 -9.33 1.34
CA THR A 30 8.20 -10.29 1.13
C THR A 30 7.85 -11.68 1.68
N SER A 31 6.90 -11.77 2.61
CA SER A 31 6.42 -13.02 3.19
C SER A 31 4.99 -12.86 3.68
N CYS A 32 4.21 -13.94 3.61
CA CYS A 32 2.88 -14.04 4.18
C CYS A 32 2.71 -15.45 4.75
N THR A 33 2.55 -15.56 6.07
CA THR A 33 2.49 -16.84 6.76
C THR A 33 1.41 -16.85 7.82
N VAL A 34 1.01 -18.06 8.24
CA VAL A 34 0.16 -18.27 9.42
C VAL A 34 0.94 -19.12 10.40
N ASN A 35 1.12 -18.63 11.62
CA ASN A 35 1.75 -19.39 12.68
C ASN A 35 0.78 -20.48 13.15
N SER A 36 1.16 -21.75 13.03
CA SER A 36 0.28 -22.88 13.36
C SER A 36 0.00 -23.02 14.86
N ALA A 37 0.87 -22.51 15.72
CA ALA A 37 0.71 -22.58 17.17
C ALA A 37 -0.21 -21.47 17.71
N THR A 38 -0.07 -20.24 17.20
CA THR A 38 -0.86 -19.09 17.65
C THR A 38 -2.08 -18.81 16.76
N GLN A 39 -2.14 -19.45 15.59
CA GLN A 39 -3.11 -19.19 14.52
C GLN A 39 -3.09 -17.73 14.04
N GLN A 40 -1.98 -17.02 14.24
CA GLN A 40 -1.87 -15.63 13.81
C GLN A 40 -1.27 -15.55 12.41
N ALA A 41 -1.91 -14.76 11.55
CA ALA A 41 -1.35 -14.43 10.25
C ALA A 41 -0.33 -13.28 10.37
N THR A 42 0.78 -13.36 9.63
CA THR A 42 1.85 -12.36 9.65
C THR A 42 2.32 -12.07 8.24
N ALA A 43 2.39 -10.80 7.89
CA ALA A 43 3.00 -10.31 6.66
C ALA A 43 4.34 -9.65 6.99
N ARG A 44 5.39 -9.95 6.22
CA ARG A 44 6.64 -9.18 6.24
C ARG A 44 6.63 -8.19 5.10
N VAL A 45 6.93 -6.94 5.43
CA VAL A 45 6.82 -5.81 4.52
C VAL A 45 8.15 -5.09 4.44
N GLU A 46 8.57 -4.79 3.22
CA GLU A 46 9.69 -3.92 2.92
C GLU A 46 9.14 -2.59 2.41
N ILE A 47 9.67 -1.48 2.94
CA ILE A 47 9.29 -0.12 2.55
C ILE A 47 10.56 0.56 2.04
N HIS A 48 10.55 1.06 0.80
CA HIS A 48 11.63 1.86 0.25
C HIS A 48 11.14 3.27 -0.04
N ASN A 49 11.69 4.27 0.65
CA ASN A 49 11.21 5.63 0.50
C ASN A 49 11.79 6.30 -0.74
N HIS A 50 11.01 6.40 -1.81
CA HIS A 50 11.39 7.15 -3.03
C HIS A 50 11.16 8.67 -2.92
N SER A 51 10.60 9.16 -1.82
CA SER A 51 10.48 10.61 -1.57
C SER A 51 11.85 11.25 -1.34
N SER A 52 12.01 12.50 -1.75
CA SER A 52 13.18 13.32 -1.41
C SER A 52 13.22 13.77 0.05
N LYS A 53 12.16 13.48 0.83
CA LYS A 53 12.04 13.82 2.26
C LYS A 53 11.87 12.57 3.13
N ALA A 54 12.31 12.69 4.39
CA ALA A 54 11.98 11.68 5.39
C ALA A 54 10.46 11.56 5.50
N SER A 55 9.97 10.32 5.59
CA SER A 55 8.54 10.04 5.51
C SER A 55 8.10 9.03 6.55
N THR A 56 6.86 9.19 7.00
CA THR A 56 6.16 8.20 7.82
C THR A 56 5.18 7.43 6.95
N TYR A 57 5.19 6.12 7.06
CA TYR A 57 4.33 5.21 6.32
C TYR A 57 3.33 4.55 7.27
N ALA A 58 2.05 4.58 6.89
CA ALA A 58 1.01 3.75 7.45
C ALA A 58 0.55 2.75 6.40
N ILE A 59 0.57 1.46 6.75
CA ILE A 59 0.30 0.36 5.82
C ILE A 59 -0.76 -0.53 6.41
N THR A 60 -1.78 -0.83 5.63
CA THR A 60 -2.82 -1.81 5.96
C THR A 60 -2.70 -3.03 5.07
N ILE A 61 -2.74 -4.21 5.68
CA ILE A 61 -2.72 -5.50 4.99
C ILE A 61 -3.94 -6.32 5.36
N GLU A 62 -4.60 -6.84 4.33
CA GLU A 62 -5.61 -7.88 4.46
C GLU A 62 -4.98 -9.26 4.27
N PHE A 63 -5.38 -10.20 5.11
CA PHE A 63 -5.11 -11.62 4.94
C PHE A 63 -6.33 -12.25 4.28
N VAL A 64 -6.15 -12.69 3.04
CA VAL A 64 -7.23 -13.21 2.20
C VAL A 64 -7.02 -14.68 1.88
N THR A 65 -8.10 -15.44 1.84
CA THR A 65 -8.10 -16.85 1.41
C THR A 65 -8.00 -16.96 -0.11
N ALA A 66 -7.79 -18.19 -0.61
CA ALA A 66 -7.66 -18.45 -2.05
C ALA A 66 -8.90 -18.06 -2.88
N ASN A 67 -10.10 -18.05 -2.27
CA ASN A 67 -11.33 -17.59 -2.91
C ASN A 67 -11.57 -16.06 -2.77
N GLY A 68 -10.59 -15.32 -2.23
CA GLY A 68 -10.65 -13.86 -2.09
C GLY A 68 -11.41 -13.36 -0.85
N THR A 69 -11.80 -14.24 0.08
CA THR A 69 -12.43 -13.81 1.34
C THR A 69 -11.40 -13.22 2.29
N ARG A 70 -11.63 -12.00 2.77
CA ARG A 70 -10.86 -11.40 3.85
C ARG A 70 -11.18 -12.08 5.17
N VAL A 71 -10.16 -12.60 5.85
CA VAL A 71 -10.31 -13.39 7.09
C VAL A 71 -9.57 -12.81 8.28
N SER A 72 -8.70 -11.83 8.06
CA SER A 72 -8.03 -11.04 9.08
C SER A 72 -7.46 -9.79 8.44
N GLU A 73 -7.14 -8.78 9.23
CA GLU A 73 -6.46 -7.56 8.80
C GLU A 73 -5.47 -7.09 9.87
N GLY A 74 -4.51 -6.27 9.46
CA GLY A 74 -3.57 -5.63 10.37
C GLY A 74 -3.00 -4.34 9.76
N GLY A 75 -2.46 -3.50 10.64
CA GLY A 75 -1.78 -2.27 10.27
C GLY A 75 -0.41 -2.14 10.92
N THR A 76 0.48 -1.37 10.30
CA THR A 76 1.78 -1.00 10.88
C THR A 76 2.15 0.44 10.53
N LEU A 77 2.99 1.03 11.37
CA LEU A 77 3.55 2.37 11.20
C LEU A 77 5.07 2.27 11.15
N SER A 78 5.68 2.94 10.17
CA SER A 78 7.13 3.14 10.12
C SER A 78 7.43 4.62 9.94
N SER A 79 7.95 5.24 10.98
CA SER A 79 8.20 6.68 11.03
C SER A 79 9.63 7.02 10.63
N THR A 80 9.82 8.21 10.06
CA THR A 80 11.14 8.79 9.80
C THR A 80 12.01 7.90 8.89
N VAL A 81 11.41 7.26 7.88
CA VAL A 81 12.15 6.54 6.84
C VAL A 81 12.85 7.58 5.98
N ALA A 82 14.17 7.65 6.04
CA ALA A 82 14.96 8.65 5.31
C ALA A 82 14.83 8.50 3.78
N PRO A 83 15.10 9.54 2.98
CA PRO A 83 15.13 9.43 1.52
C PRO A 83 16.04 8.30 1.06
N GLY A 84 15.54 7.42 0.18
CA GLY A 84 16.25 6.26 -0.34
C GLY A 84 16.50 5.13 0.68
N GLN A 85 16.00 5.24 1.91
CA GLN A 85 16.15 4.20 2.91
C GLN A 85 15.14 3.08 2.67
N THR A 86 15.61 1.84 2.85
CA THR A 86 14.75 0.66 2.97
C THR A 86 14.63 0.23 4.43
N VAL A 87 13.40 -0.01 4.88
CA VAL A 87 13.10 -0.60 6.20
C VAL A 87 12.25 -1.85 6.06
N ARG A 88 12.33 -2.75 7.05
CA ARG A 88 11.54 -3.97 7.13
C ARG A 88 10.70 -3.97 8.38
N THR A 89 9.44 -4.33 8.24
CA THR A 89 8.46 -4.38 9.34
C THR A 89 7.56 -5.61 9.19
N GLU A 90 6.84 -5.94 10.26
CA GLU A 90 5.85 -7.01 10.27
C GLU A 90 4.45 -6.43 10.53
N VAL A 91 3.45 -7.02 9.88
CA VAL A 91 2.03 -6.74 10.13
C VAL A 91 1.40 -8.03 10.62
N GLY A 92 0.89 -8.02 11.84
CA GLY A 92 0.14 -9.13 12.41
C GLY A 92 -1.36 -8.95 12.16
N GLY A 93 -2.04 -10.03 11.78
CA GLY A 93 -3.50 -10.07 11.73
C GLY A 93 -4.10 -10.03 13.14
N ALA A 94 -5.24 -9.36 13.27
CA ALA A 94 -6.00 -9.27 14.52
C ALA A 94 -6.73 -10.57 14.86
N ASP A 95 -7.20 -11.30 13.83
CA ASP A 95 -7.98 -12.53 14.00
C ASP A 95 -7.14 -13.80 13.89
N ARG A 96 -7.63 -14.86 14.54
CA ARG A 96 -7.11 -16.22 14.37
C ARG A 96 -7.52 -16.77 13.01
N VAL A 97 -6.53 -17.26 12.27
CA VAL A 97 -6.66 -17.83 10.95
C VAL A 97 -6.20 -19.28 10.99
N THR A 98 -7.06 -20.21 10.59
CA THR A 98 -6.76 -21.66 10.59
C THR A 98 -6.39 -22.21 9.21
N GLN A 99 -6.48 -21.37 8.19
CA GLN A 99 -6.30 -21.72 6.79
C GLN A 99 -5.14 -20.94 6.18
N LYS A 100 -4.68 -21.37 5.00
CA LYS A 100 -3.66 -20.62 4.25
C LYS A 100 -4.25 -19.32 3.74
N VAL A 101 -3.42 -18.28 3.71
CA VAL A 101 -3.79 -16.94 3.23
C VAL A 101 -2.72 -16.38 2.29
N THR A 102 -3.15 -15.42 1.49
CA THR A 102 -2.33 -14.46 0.76
C THR A 102 -2.46 -13.10 1.43
N CYS A 103 -1.42 -12.30 1.39
CA CYS A 103 -1.39 -10.96 1.97
C CYS A 103 -1.61 -9.95 0.85
N LYS A 104 -2.57 -9.04 1.06
CA LYS A 104 -2.90 -7.98 0.11
C LYS A 104 -2.68 -6.65 0.80
N VAL A 105 -1.80 -5.82 0.25
CA VAL A 105 -1.69 -4.41 0.66
C VAL A 105 -2.95 -3.72 0.15
N THR A 106 -3.70 -3.09 1.06
CA THR A 106 -4.97 -2.43 0.73
C THR A 106 -4.93 -0.93 0.88
N ASP A 107 -4.09 -0.43 1.77
CA ASP A 107 -3.86 1.00 1.93
C ASP A 107 -2.38 1.27 2.25
N VAL A 108 -1.85 2.32 1.63
CA VAL A 108 -0.54 2.87 1.94
C VAL A 108 -0.65 4.38 1.97
N THR A 109 -0.48 4.95 3.16
CA THR A 109 -0.41 6.39 3.37
C THR A 109 1.03 6.79 3.66
N ARG A 110 1.56 7.77 2.92
CA ARG A 110 2.89 8.37 3.15
C ARG A 110 2.72 9.83 3.55
N VAL A 111 3.27 10.21 4.70
CA VAL A 111 3.34 11.60 5.17
C VAL A 111 4.81 12.03 5.18
N ALA A 112 5.18 12.90 4.23
CA ALA A 112 6.52 13.47 4.15
C ALA A 112 6.64 14.69 5.09
N SER A 113 7.76 14.80 5.81
CA SER A 113 8.12 15.96 6.63
C SER A 113 8.95 16.96 5.85
#